data_AF-A0AA41WPC3-F1
#
_entry.id   AF-A0AA41WPC3-F1
#
_cell.length_a   1.000
_cell.length_b   1.000
_cell.length_c   1.000
_cell.angle_alpha   90.00
_cell.angle_beta   90.00
_cell.angle_gamma   90.00
#
_symmetry.space_group_name_H-M   'P 1'
#
loop_
_entity.id
_entity.type
_entity.pdbx_description
1 polymer ?
#
loop_
_entity_poly.entity_id
_entity_poly.type
_entity_poly.pdbx_seq_one_letter_code
_entity_poly.pdbx_strand_id
1 'polypeptide(L)'
;MQNYAYDRVNTLAAHEAARQEIARKMEEFEAEHGPVETLPILNHDKRVPFRLTCPEKKQALSESQAKTRSRTRNNSRNAQIRATNRERVLSLAGCTLGARAIANRTGLSITTVRSILKEAK
;
A
#
# COMPACT_ATOMS: atom_id res chain seq x y z
N MET A 1 22.81 -28.02 -7.27
CA MET A 1 22.00 -27.23 -6.32
C MET A 1 22.78 -27.15 -5.02
N GLN A 2 23.30 -25.97 -4.66
CA GLN A 2 24.00 -25.78 -3.38
C GLN A 2 22.94 -25.70 -2.27
N ASN A 3 22.97 -26.67 -1.35
CA ASN A 3 22.12 -26.65 -0.16
C ASN A 3 22.71 -25.67 0.84
N TYR A 4 22.12 -24.50 0.95
CA TYR A 4 22.44 -23.55 2.00
C TYR A 4 21.82 -24.03 3.32
N ALA A 5 22.62 -24.73 4.13
CA ALA A 5 22.21 -25.18 5.47
C ALA A 5 22.26 -24.01 6.46
N TYR A 6 21.19 -23.21 6.52
CA TYR A 6 21.07 -22.08 7.45
C TYR A 6 20.46 -22.43 8.83
N ASP A 7 20.21 -23.71 9.14
CA ASP A 7 19.30 -24.10 10.24
C ASP A 7 19.93 -24.82 11.46
N ARG A 8 21.24 -24.68 11.71
CA ARG A 8 21.84 -25.23 12.96
C ARG A 8 22.02 -24.23 14.09
N VAL A 9 21.86 -22.93 13.82
CA VAL A 9 22.26 -21.87 14.77
C VAL A 9 21.06 -21.10 15.34
N ASN A 10 19.84 -21.45 14.93
CA ASN A 10 18.63 -20.68 15.24
C ASN A 10 17.48 -21.56 15.78
N THR A 11 17.80 -22.60 16.53
CA THR A 11 16.77 -23.40 17.23
C THR A 11 16.35 -22.68 18.51
N LEU A 12 15.07 -22.81 18.90
CA LEU A 12 14.55 -22.23 20.14
C LEU A 12 15.36 -22.69 21.37
N ALA A 13 15.74 -23.96 21.40
CA ALA A 13 16.57 -24.53 22.47
C ALA A 13 17.96 -23.86 22.57
N ALA A 14 18.60 -23.53 21.44
CA ALA A 14 19.88 -22.82 21.46
C ALA A 14 19.73 -21.38 21.96
N HIS A 15 18.62 -20.71 21.63
CA HIS A 15 18.29 -19.38 22.16
C HIS A 15 18.01 -19.41 23.66
N GLU A 16 17.29 -20.42 24.15
CA GLU A 16 17.01 -20.60 25.58
C GLU A 16 18.29 -20.88 26.37
N ALA A 17 19.16 -21.76 25.87
CA ALA A 17 20.47 -22.01 26.48
C ALA A 17 21.33 -20.74 26.54
N ALA A 18 21.41 -19.97 25.44
CA ALA A 18 22.15 -18.71 25.42
C ALA A 18 21.59 -17.68 26.42
N ARG A 19 20.27 -17.61 26.60
CA ARG A 19 19.64 -16.75 27.62
C ARG A 19 20.03 -17.15 29.03
N GLN A 20 20.06 -18.45 29.32
CA GLN A 20 20.46 -18.96 30.64
C GLN A 20 21.93 -18.67 30.93
N GLU A 21 22.82 -18.84 29.95
CA GLU A 21 24.24 -18.49 30.11
C GLU A 21 24.45 -17.00 30.37
N ILE A 22 23.70 -16.13 29.67
CA ILE A 22 23.75 -14.68 29.89
C ILE A 22 23.22 -14.34 31.28
N ALA A 23 22.10 -14.94 31.71
CA ALA A 23 21.53 -14.69 33.03
C ALA A 23 22.50 -15.07 34.15
N ARG A 24 23.16 -16.22 34.04
CA ARG A 24 24.17 -16.67 35.01
C ARG A 24 25.34 -15.69 35.09
N LYS A 25 25.85 -15.22 33.95
CA LYS A 25 26.95 -14.23 33.92
C LYS A 25 26.54 -12.88 34.52
N MET A 26 25.28 -12.47 34.31
CA MET A 26 24.75 -11.24 34.92
C MET A 26 24.62 -11.40 36.43
N GLU A 27 24.16 -12.55 36.93
CA GLU A 27 24.04 -12.83 38.36
C GLU A 27 25.40 -12.89 39.07
N GLU A 28 26.39 -13.56 38.45
CA GLU A 28 27.78 -13.56 38.92
C GLU A 28 28.34 -12.12 38.97
N PHE A 29 28.07 -11.32 37.95
CA PHE A 29 28.51 -9.92 37.88
C PHE A 29 27.83 -9.03 38.93
N GLU A 30 26.53 -9.18 39.15
CA GLU A 30 25.76 -8.43 40.15
C GLU A 30 26.17 -8.78 41.58
N ALA A 31 26.53 -10.04 41.84
CA ALA A 31 27.06 -10.47 43.14
C ALA A 31 28.43 -9.83 43.45
N GLU A 32 29.26 -9.63 42.43
CA GLU A 32 30.60 -9.04 42.58
C GLU A 32 30.60 -7.49 42.58
N HIS A 33 29.77 -6.86 41.75
CA HIS A 33 29.84 -5.42 41.46
C HIS A 33 28.62 -4.62 41.95
N GLY A 34 27.59 -5.31 42.48
CA GLY A 34 26.31 -4.70 42.83
C GLY A 34 25.35 -4.59 41.64
N PRO A 35 24.13 -4.07 41.86
CA PRO A 35 23.10 -4.02 40.82
C PRO A 35 23.55 -3.15 39.64
N VAL A 36 23.37 -3.67 38.42
CA VAL A 36 23.75 -2.95 37.20
C VAL A 36 22.76 -1.80 36.95
N GLU A 37 23.19 -0.57 37.24
CA GLU A 37 22.42 0.63 36.90
C GLU A 37 22.44 0.87 35.39
N THR A 38 21.36 0.49 34.69
CA THR A 38 21.21 0.83 33.28
C THR A 38 20.66 2.25 33.14
N LEU A 39 21.54 3.21 32.88
CA LEU A 39 21.11 4.55 32.48
C LEU A 39 20.32 4.47 31.14
N PRO A 40 19.22 5.22 31.00
CA PRO A 40 18.44 5.21 29.76
C PRO A 40 19.28 5.75 28.60
N ILE A 41 19.22 5.07 27.45
CA ILE A 41 19.87 5.54 26.22
C ILE A 41 19.21 6.85 25.80
N LEU A 42 19.86 7.97 26.07
CA LEU A 42 19.43 9.30 25.65
C LEU A 42 19.55 9.41 24.11
N ASN A 43 18.41 9.31 23.41
CA ASN A 43 18.34 9.34 21.95
C ASN A 43 18.14 10.75 21.37
N HIS A 44 18.28 11.80 22.19
CA HIS A 44 17.79 13.14 21.85
C HIS A 44 18.52 13.80 20.68
N ASP A 45 19.76 13.39 20.36
CA ASP A 45 20.61 14.10 19.39
C ASP A 45 21.20 13.25 18.27
N LYS A 46 20.58 12.11 17.92
CA LYS A 46 21.00 11.30 16.76
C LYS A 46 20.59 11.96 15.43
N ARG A 47 21.15 13.12 15.12
CA ARG A 47 21.08 13.72 13.78
C ARG A 47 22.04 12.96 12.87
N VAL A 48 21.49 12.25 11.90
CA VAL A 48 22.29 11.64 10.83
C VAL A 48 23.01 12.79 10.09
N PRO A 49 24.35 12.86 10.12
CA PRO A 49 25.10 14.03 9.68
C PRO A 49 24.97 14.33 8.18
N PHE A 50 24.54 13.34 7.39
CA PHE A 50 24.27 13.52 5.97
C PHE A 50 23.12 12.61 5.52
N ARG A 51 22.21 13.15 4.70
CA ARG A 51 21.22 12.36 3.98
C ARG A 51 21.75 12.08 2.58
N LEU A 52 22.24 10.86 2.35
CA LEU A 52 22.53 10.39 0.99
C LEU A 52 21.20 10.23 0.24
N THR A 53 20.83 11.23 -0.56
CA THR A 53 19.68 11.11 -1.47
C THR A 53 20.18 10.75 -2.85
N CYS A 54 19.89 9.54 -3.31
CA CYS A 54 20.09 9.17 -4.71
C CYS A 54 19.17 10.03 -5.60
N PRO A 55 19.70 10.81 -6.58
CA PRO A 55 18.89 11.68 -7.42
C PRO A 55 17.87 10.89 -8.26
N GLU A 56 18.24 9.69 -8.70
CA GLU A 56 17.37 8.79 -9.46
C GLU A 56 16.11 8.39 -8.67
N LYS A 57 16.24 8.17 -7.35
CA LYS A 57 15.09 7.84 -6.48
C LYS A 57 14.09 8.99 -6.40
N LYS A 58 14.57 10.25 -6.42
CA LYS A 58 13.71 11.44 -6.43
C LYS A 58 12.98 11.59 -7.77
N GLN A 59 13.65 11.32 -8.89
CA GLN A 59 13.05 11.35 -10.22
C GLN A 59 11.97 10.27 -10.37
N ALA A 60 12.24 9.03 -9.95
CA ALA A 60 11.25 7.95 -9.98
C ALA A 60 10.02 8.24 -9.10
N LEU A 61 10.21 8.85 -7.92
CA LEU A 61 9.11 9.30 -7.07
C LEU A 61 8.30 10.42 -7.75
N SER A 62 8.96 11.37 -8.41
CA SER A 62 8.30 12.44 -9.17
C SER A 62 7.45 11.88 -10.32
N GLU A 63 7.99 10.94 -11.10
CA GLU A 63 7.27 10.32 -12.22
C GLU A 63 6.07 9.48 -11.77
N SER A 64 6.23 8.70 -10.69
CA SER A 64 5.12 7.91 -10.13
C SER A 64 4.02 8.80 -9.57
N GLN A 65 4.38 9.91 -8.92
CA GLN A 65 3.42 10.92 -8.47
C GLN A 65 2.72 11.61 -9.65
N ALA A 66 3.44 11.96 -10.71
CA ALA A 66 2.87 12.54 -11.93
C ALA A 66 1.89 11.57 -12.61
N LYS A 67 2.24 10.28 -12.73
CA LYS A 67 1.37 9.22 -13.27
C LYS A 67 0.11 9.04 -12.41
N THR A 68 0.23 9.14 -11.09
CA THR A 68 -0.92 9.05 -10.19
C THR A 68 -1.87 10.23 -10.39
N ARG A 69 -1.33 11.46 -10.46
CA ARG A 69 -2.12 12.66 -10.71
C ARG A 69 -2.84 12.62 -12.05
N SER A 70 -2.19 12.15 -13.12
CA SER A 70 -2.81 12.03 -14.44
C SER A 70 -3.94 10.99 -14.46
N ARG A 71 -3.75 9.84 -13.79
CA ARG A 71 -4.80 8.83 -13.61
C ARG A 71 -6.01 9.39 -12.86
N THR A 72 -5.81 10.11 -11.76
CA THR A 72 -6.91 10.73 -11.00
C THR A 72 -7.70 11.70 -11.87
N ARG A 73 -7.02 12.54 -12.66
CA ARG A 73 -7.66 13.49 -13.58
C ARG A 73 -8.46 12.78 -14.69
N ASN A 74 -7.93 11.69 -15.24
CA ASN A 74 -8.64 10.92 -16.25
C ASN A 74 -9.85 10.20 -15.66
N ASN A 75 -9.73 9.66 -14.45
CA ASN A 75 -10.83 9.02 -13.74
C ASN A 75 -11.96 10.01 -13.43
N SER A 76 -11.65 11.22 -12.98
CA SER A 76 -12.68 12.25 -12.72
C SER A 76 -13.39 12.67 -14.01
N ARG A 77 -12.64 12.86 -15.10
CA ARG A 77 -13.23 13.13 -16.43
C ARG A 77 -14.14 11.99 -16.90
N ASN A 78 -13.69 10.75 -16.77
CA ASN A 78 -14.47 9.58 -17.16
C ASN A 78 -15.74 9.42 -16.30
N ALA A 79 -15.66 9.71 -14.99
CA ALA A 79 -16.81 9.72 -14.10
C ALA A 79 -17.85 10.76 -14.53
N GLN A 80 -17.42 11.96 -14.91
CA GLN A 80 -18.30 13.01 -15.39
C GLN A 80 -18.98 12.62 -16.72
N ILE A 81 -18.22 12.07 -17.68
CA ILE A 81 -18.79 11.55 -18.95
C ILE A 81 -19.82 10.44 -18.67
N ARG A 82 -19.51 9.52 -17.76
CA ARG A 82 -20.44 8.44 -17.38
C ARG A 82 -21.71 8.99 -16.74
N ALA A 83 -21.61 10.01 -15.89
CA ALA A 83 -22.77 10.66 -15.28
C ALA A 83 -23.68 11.30 -16.35
N THR A 84 -23.12 12.08 -17.28
CA THR A 84 -23.88 12.67 -18.39
C THR A 84 -24.52 11.61 -19.28
N ASN A 85 -23.80 10.53 -19.59
CA ASN A 85 -24.35 9.42 -20.37
C ASN A 85 -25.48 8.70 -19.63
N ARG A 86 -25.36 8.54 -18.31
CA ARG A 86 -26.40 7.95 -17.47
C ARG A 86 -27.67 8.79 -17.50
N GLU A 87 -27.57 10.10 -17.32
CA GLU A 87 -28.73 11.01 -17.40
C GLU A 87 -29.44 10.93 -18.75
N ARG A 88 -28.68 10.95 -19.85
CA ARG A 88 -29.24 10.83 -21.22
C ARG A 88 -29.92 9.48 -21.48
N VAL A 89 -29.38 8.41 -20.94
CA VAL A 89 -29.98 7.07 -21.08
C VAL A 89 -31.25 6.95 -20.24
N LEU A 90 -31.24 7.44 -19.00
CA LEU A 90 -32.38 7.37 -18.11
C LEU A 90 -33.56 8.23 -18.56
N SER A 91 -33.29 9.44 -19.10
CA SER A 91 -34.36 10.28 -19.66
C SER A 91 -35.07 9.60 -20.84
N LEU A 92 -34.33 8.91 -21.70
CA LEU A 92 -34.88 8.16 -22.83
C LEU A 92 -35.55 6.84 -22.40
N ALA A 93 -35.07 6.21 -21.33
CA ALA A 93 -35.68 5.02 -20.75
C ALA A 93 -37.07 5.31 -20.19
N GLY A 94 -37.28 6.52 -19.63
CA GLY A 94 -38.59 7.00 -19.18
C GLY A 94 -39.63 7.07 -20.30
N CYS A 95 -39.20 7.23 -21.56
CA CYS A 95 -40.07 7.22 -22.74
C CYS A 95 -40.39 5.81 -23.27
N THR A 96 -40.13 4.75 -22.49
CA THR A 96 -40.39 3.33 -22.85
C THR A 96 -39.65 2.83 -24.10
N LEU A 97 -38.55 3.49 -24.49
CA LEU A 97 -37.74 3.07 -25.63
C LEU A 97 -36.93 1.81 -25.31
N GLY A 98 -36.89 0.87 -26.25
CA GLY A 98 -36.02 -0.30 -26.14
C GLY A 98 -34.53 0.06 -26.17
N ALA A 99 -33.68 -0.74 -25.52
CA ALA A 99 -32.24 -0.45 -25.38
C ALA A 99 -31.51 -0.21 -26.71
N ARG A 100 -31.95 -0.85 -27.81
CA ARG A 100 -31.37 -0.64 -29.15
C ARG A 100 -31.72 0.73 -29.74
N ALA A 101 -32.93 1.21 -29.51
CA ALA A 101 -33.37 2.54 -29.93
C ALA A 101 -32.65 3.63 -29.12
N ILE A 102 -32.48 3.42 -27.81
CA ILE A 102 -31.71 4.32 -26.95
C ILE A 102 -30.25 4.42 -27.44
N ALA A 103 -29.59 3.28 -27.70
CA ALA A 103 -28.22 3.24 -28.21
C ALA A 103 -28.02 4.05 -29.50
N ASN A 104 -28.93 3.88 -30.47
CA ASN A 104 -28.89 4.63 -31.73
C ASN A 104 -29.05 6.15 -31.52
N ARG A 105 -29.87 6.56 -30.53
CA ARG A 105 -30.18 7.97 -30.28
C ARG A 105 -29.12 8.67 -29.43
N THR A 106 -28.45 7.95 -28.53
CA THR A 106 -27.35 8.47 -27.71
C THR A 106 -25.98 8.31 -28.36
N GLY A 107 -25.86 7.49 -29.42
CA GLY A 107 -24.57 7.13 -30.03
C GLY A 107 -23.68 6.27 -29.11
N LEU A 108 -24.30 5.57 -28.15
CA LEU A 108 -23.59 4.71 -27.19
C LEU A 108 -23.70 3.25 -27.62
N SER A 109 -22.73 2.43 -27.24
CA SER A 109 -22.84 0.99 -27.47
C SER A 109 -24.04 0.39 -26.73
N ILE A 110 -24.67 -0.62 -27.31
CA ILE A 110 -25.78 -1.35 -26.70
C ILE A 110 -25.37 -1.94 -25.34
N THR A 111 -24.12 -2.40 -25.22
CA THR A 111 -23.55 -2.92 -23.97
C THR A 111 -23.51 -1.86 -22.87
N THR A 112 -23.05 -0.64 -23.19
CA THR A 112 -23.01 0.48 -22.24
C THR A 112 -24.41 0.86 -21.76
N VAL A 113 -25.37 0.96 -22.70
CA VAL A 113 -26.78 1.26 -22.37
C VAL A 113 -27.36 0.19 -21.45
N ARG A 114 -27.14 -1.10 -21.75
CA ARG A 114 -27.61 -2.20 -20.89
C ARG A 114 -26.97 -2.18 -19.50
N SER A 115 -25.67 -1.86 -19.39
CA SER A 115 -25.01 -1.73 -18.09
C SER A 115 -25.64 -0.62 -17.26
N ILE A 116 -25.85 0.55 -17.85
CA ILE A 116 -26.47 1.70 -17.18
C ILE A 116 -27.90 1.37 -16.73
N LEU A 117 -28.69 0.74 -17.60
CA LEU A 117 -30.07 0.34 -17.25
C LEU A 117 -30.11 -0.74 -16.16
N LYS A 118 -29.10 -1.61 -16.10
CA LYS A 118 -28.99 -2.63 -15.04
C LYS A 118 -28.61 -2.00 -13.70
N GLU A 119 -27.73 -1.01 -13.69
CA GLU A 119 -27.30 -0.27 -12.47
C GLU A 119 -28.39 0.66 -11.90
N ALA A 120 -29.40 0.99 -12.70
CA ALA A 120 -30.51 1.86 -12.29
C ALA A 120 -31.76 1.10 -11.82
N LYS A 121 -31.79 -0.22 -12.01
CA LYS A 121 -32.78 -1.12 -11.42
C LYS A 121 -32.32 -1.56 -10.03
#